data_AF-A0A0D8XFB3-F1
#
_entry.id   AF-A0A0D8XFB3-F1
#
_cell.length_a   1.000
_cell.length_b   1.000
_cell.length_c   1.000
_cell.angle_alpha   90.00
_cell.angle_beta   90.00
_cell.angle_gamma   90.00
#
_symmetry.space_group_name_H-M   'P 1'
#
loop_
_entity.id
_entity.type
_entity.pdbx_description
1 polymer ?
#
loop_
_entity_poly.entity_id
_entity_poly.type
_entity_poly.pdbx_seq_one_letter_code
_entity_poly.pdbx_strand_id
1 'polypeptide(L)'
;MVISIVRKHTDELRRYLPDACDDICFCDDHKTGNRPLFLARLCSLLELCEKKLEEIFSESVLKSQQPASISTNERGDMNSHSVFDKLTSAPKVKTSQTYLHWVINHLRRIVPETTFCDDNSKKQAIEILETLHDVYRAIELYQDFSTVESFKYLKQQMATREGFLSEFSRHVWKEYYGQLETLQSSDNVLISELVQQLLSCSSLDFRAIIFVRTRMGASILTSILNSHPDLMSRNYKAEFISDI
;
A
#
# COMPACT_ATOMS: atom_id res chain seq x y z
N MET A 1 13.18 31.20 -25.72
CA MET A 1 13.69 29.89 -25.27
C MET A 1 13.87 29.02 -26.50
N VAL A 2 15.11 28.62 -26.82
CA VAL A 2 15.41 27.75 -27.97
C VAL A 2 15.66 26.36 -27.42
N ILE A 3 14.85 25.38 -27.84
CA ILE A 3 15.06 23.97 -27.50
C ILE A 3 15.99 23.39 -28.55
N SER A 4 17.21 23.03 -28.13
CA SER A 4 18.17 22.36 -28.98
C SER A 4 17.83 20.86 -29.05
N ILE A 5 17.56 20.36 -30.25
CA ILE A 5 17.31 18.95 -30.53
C ILE A 5 18.15 18.51 -31.73
N VAL A 6 18.58 17.24 -31.74
CA VAL A 6 19.35 16.68 -32.85
C VAL A 6 18.43 16.51 -34.07
N ARG A 7 18.65 17.33 -35.10
CA ARG A 7 17.88 17.26 -36.38
C ARG A 7 18.69 16.74 -37.57
N LYS A 8 20.00 16.98 -37.59
CA LYS A 8 20.87 16.64 -38.74
C LYS A 8 21.57 15.29 -38.61
N HIS A 9 21.82 14.84 -37.38
CA HIS A 9 22.59 13.63 -37.07
C HIS A 9 21.71 12.55 -36.43
N THR A 10 20.42 12.47 -36.82
CA THR A 10 19.46 11.52 -36.24
C THR A 10 19.87 10.07 -36.49
N ASP A 11 20.45 9.77 -37.65
CA ASP A 11 20.87 8.41 -38.00
C ASP A 11 22.13 7.99 -37.23
N GLU A 12 23.01 8.94 -36.93
CA GLU A 12 24.16 8.71 -36.05
C GLU A 12 23.68 8.50 -34.61
N LEU A 13 22.75 9.33 -34.13
CA LEU A 13 22.16 9.19 -32.80
C LEU A 13 21.47 7.83 -32.61
N ARG A 14 20.71 7.35 -33.61
CA ARG A 14 20.08 6.02 -33.60
C ARG A 14 21.07 4.85 -33.57
N ARG A 15 22.30 5.02 -34.04
CA ARG A 15 23.33 3.97 -33.92
C ARG A 15 23.81 3.80 -32.48
N TYR A 16 23.68 4.84 -31.65
CA TYR A 16 24.10 4.83 -30.24
C TYR A 16 22.93 4.67 -29.27
N LEU A 17 21.71 5.02 -29.70
CA LEU A 17 20.48 4.78 -28.96
C LEU A 17 19.78 3.57 -29.56
N PRO A 18 19.95 2.36 -29.00
CA PRO A 18 19.12 1.23 -29.40
C PRO A 18 17.65 1.61 -29.19
N ASP A 19 16.82 1.37 -30.20
CA ASP A 19 15.38 1.45 -30.05
C ASP A 19 14.98 0.39 -29.01
N ALA A 20 14.58 0.82 -27.81
CA ALA A 20 13.99 -0.08 -26.84
C ALA A 20 12.65 -0.54 -27.40
N CYS A 21 12.47 -1.84 -27.58
CA CYS A 21 11.18 -2.40 -27.93
C CYS A 21 10.36 -2.47 -26.64
N ASP A 22 9.32 -1.64 -26.54
CA ASP A 22 8.38 -1.68 -25.42
C ASP A 22 7.39 -2.83 -25.62
N ASP A 23 7.71 -3.99 -25.06
CA ASP A 23 6.79 -5.13 -25.01
C ASP A 23 5.87 -5.01 -23.79
N ILE A 24 4.55 -5.09 -24.01
CA ILE A 24 3.54 -5.05 -22.95
C ILE A 24 2.97 -6.46 -22.76
N CYS A 25 3.24 -7.07 -21.61
CA CYS A 25 2.62 -8.33 -21.21
C CYS A 25 1.48 -8.08 -20.21
N PHE A 26 0.26 -8.48 -20.57
CA PHE A 26 -0.91 -8.39 -19.69
C PHE A 26 -1.06 -9.69 -18.89
N CYS A 27 -0.91 -9.59 -17.57
CA CYS A 27 -1.14 -10.70 -16.65
C CYS A 27 -2.53 -10.58 -16.02
N ASP A 28 -3.41 -11.58 -16.22
CA ASP A 28 -4.77 -11.56 -15.68
C ASP A 28 -4.82 -12.29 -14.32
N ASP A 29 -4.56 -11.55 -13.24
CA ASP A 29 -4.45 -12.08 -11.87
C ASP A 29 -5.82 -12.24 -11.16
N HIS A 30 -6.92 -11.80 -11.80
CA HIS A 30 -8.22 -11.64 -11.14
C HIS A 30 -9.16 -12.85 -11.20
N LYS A 31 -8.81 -13.93 -11.91
CA LYS A 31 -9.82 -14.93 -12.32
C LYS A 31 -9.75 -16.31 -11.67
N THR A 32 -8.78 -16.60 -10.82
CA THR A 32 -8.64 -17.95 -10.25
C THR A 32 -8.31 -17.95 -8.75
N GLY A 33 -8.98 -18.86 -8.01
CA GLY A 33 -8.65 -19.22 -6.64
C GLY A 33 -9.13 -18.27 -5.53
N ASN A 34 -8.44 -18.33 -4.39
CA ASN A 34 -8.79 -17.63 -3.15
C ASN A 34 -8.35 -16.16 -3.11
N ARG A 35 -7.61 -15.67 -4.12
CA ARG A 35 -7.06 -14.29 -4.17
C ARG A 35 -8.14 -13.19 -4.03
N PRO A 36 -9.24 -13.19 -4.81
CA PRO A 36 -10.30 -12.19 -4.63
C PRO A 36 -10.97 -12.27 -3.25
N LEU A 37 -11.13 -13.47 -2.69
CA LEU A 37 -11.69 -13.67 -1.35
C LEU A 37 -10.74 -13.11 -0.28
N PHE A 38 -9.43 -13.32 -0.42
CA PHE A 38 -8.43 -12.76 0.46
C PHE A 38 -8.49 -11.22 0.47
N LEU A 39 -8.52 -10.58 -0.70
CA LEU A 39 -8.68 -9.13 -0.81
C LEU A 39 -10.00 -8.66 -0.19
N ALA A 40 -11.10 -9.35 -0.46
CA ALA A 40 -12.40 -9.01 0.13
C ALA A 40 -12.35 -9.05 1.67
N ARG A 41 -11.66 -10.04 2.26
CA ARG A 41 -11.47 -10.12 3.71
C ARG A 41 -10.63 -8.97 4.26
N LEU A 42 -9.56 -8.57 3.59
CA LEU A 42 -8.80 -7.38 4.00
C LEU A 42 -9.65 -6.10 3.93
N CYS A 43 -10.48 -5.94 2.90
CA CYS A 43 -11.40 -4.82 2.79
C CYS A 43 -12.46 -4.83 3.91
N SER A 44 -13.03 -5.98 4.24
CA SER A 44 -13.98 -6.10 5.37
C SER A 44 -13.33 -5.77 6.72
N LEU A 45 -12.06 -6.14 6.90
CA LEU A 45 -11.29 -5.76 8.09
C LEU A 45 -11.13 -4.24 8.18
N LEU A 46 -10.79 -3.58 7.07
CA LEU A 46 -10.72 -2.11 7.02
C LEU A 46 -12.06 -1.47 7.41
N GLU A 47 -13.17 -1.93 6.83
CA GLU A 47 -14.51 -1.41 7.14
C GLU A 47 -14.91 -1.59 8.61
N LEU A 48 -14.51 -2.70 9.23
CA LEU A 48 -14.77 -2.95 10.65
C LEU A 48 -13.98 -1.99 11.55
N CYS A 49 -12.69 -1.79 11.23
CA CYS A 49 -11.84 -0.83 11.93
C CYS A 49 -12.32 0.63 11.74
N GLU A 50 -12.79 0.98 10.54
CA GLU A 50 -13.38 2.29 10.25
C GLU A 50 -14.61 2.58 11.13
N LYS A 51 -15.53 1.61 11.23
CA LYS A 51 -16.72 1.75 12.10
C LYS A 51 -16.31 1.99 13.55
N LYS A 52 -15.32 1.25 14.03
CA LYS A 52 -14.82 1.45 15.40
C LYS A 52 -14.20 2.84 15.59
N LEU A 53 -13.49 3.34 14.58
CA LEU A 53 -12.96 4.71 14.62
C LEU A 53 -14.09 5.74 14.70
N GLU A 54 -15.15 5.59 13.88
CA GLU A 54 -16.32 6.47 13.90
C GLU A 54 -17.05 6.45 15.26
N GLU A 55 -17.18 5.28 15.89
CA GLU A 55 -17.74 5.14 17.24
C GLU A 55 -16.91 5.92 18.26
N ILE A 56 -15.59 5.72 18.28
CA ILE A 56 -14.68 6.42 19.21
C ILE A 56 -14.86 7.93 19.05
N PHE A 57 -14.83 8.44 17.81
CA PHE A 57 -14.98 9.87 17.58
C PHE A 57 -16.36 10.41 17.99
N SER A 58 -17.41 9.61 17.85
CA SER A 58 -18.78 10.01 18.22
C SER A 58 -18.98 10.06 19.73
N GLU A 59 -18.35 9.16 20.48
CA GLU A 59 -18.51 9.02 21.93
C GLU A 59 -17.53 9.88 22.74
N SER A 60 -16.32 10.08 22.23
CA SER A 60 -15.18 10.59 23.01
C SER A 60 -14.63 11.94 22.56
N VAL A 61 -15.18 12.55 21.50
CA VAL A 61 -14.77 13.91 21.10
C VAL A 61 -15.64 14.92 21.83
N LEU A 62 -15.00 15.78 22.62
CA LEU A 62 -15.67 16.93 23.21
C LEU A 62 -16.22 17.77 22.05
N LYS A 63 -17.55 17.96 22.02
CA LYS A 63 -18.18 18.93 21.12
C LYS A 63 -17.69 20.33 21.54
N SER A 64 -16.55 20.75 21.02
CA SER A 64 -16.03 22.09 21.27
C SER A 64 -17.07 23.09 20.77
N GLN A 65 -17.41 24.00 21.67
CA GLN A 65 -18.39 25.05 21.56
C GLN A 65 -18.19 25.88 20.28
N GLN A 66 -19.31 26.30 19.69
CA GLN A 66 -19.36 27.34 18.67
C GLN A 66 -18.47 28.53 19.06
N PRO A 67 -17.60 29.04 18.18
CA PRO A 67 -17.21 30.43 18.29
C PRO A 67 -18.45 31.26 17.99
N ALA A 68 -18.79 32.14 18.93
CA ALA A 68 -19.78 33.18 18.75
C ALA A 68 -19.51 33.93 17.43
N SER A 69 -20.60 34.17 16.70
CA SER A 69 -20.68 35.03 15.54
C SER A 69 -19.88 36.32 15.70
N ILE A 70 -18.88 36.52 14.85
CA ILE A 70 -18.40 37.85 14.47
C ILE A 70 -18.53 37.96 12.95
N SER A 71 -19.56 38.69 12.54
CA SER A 71 -19.72 39.21 11.19
C SER A 71 -18.64 40.24 10.89
N THR A 72 -17.90 40.10 9.78
CA THR A 72 -17.56 41.22 8.88
C THR A 72 -16.86 40.74 7.59
N ASN A 73 -17.55 41.01 6.48
CA ASN A 73 -17.10 41.40 5.14
C ASN A 73 -16.06 40.57 4.33
N GLU A 74 -16.60 39.95 3.28
CA GLU A 74 -16.13 39.89 1.88
C GLU A 74 -14.67 40.27 1.53
N ARG A 75 -13.90 39.29 1.03
CA ARG A 75 -13.26 39.34 -0.30
C ARG A 75 -12.65 37.98 -0.65
N GLY A 76 -12.80 37.59 -1.92
CA GLY A 76 -12.56 36.24 -2.40
C GLY A 76 -11.12 35.77 -2.32
N ASP A 77 -10.98 34.45 -2.19
CA ASP A 77 -9.77 33.74 -2.61
C ASP A 77 -10.15 32.36 -3.13
N MET A 78 -9.89 32.13 -4.41
CA MET A 78 -9.95 30.84 -5.10
C MET A 78 -8.73 30.03 -4.65
N ASN A 79 -8.75 29.54 -3.41
CA ASN A 79 -7.81 28.54 -2.88
C ASN A 79 -8.43 27.94 -1.61
N SER A 80 -9.50 27.17 -1.77
CA SER A 80 -9.95 26.29 -0.69
C SER A 80 -8.99 25.11 -0.59
N HIS A 81 -7.80 25.34 -0.05
CA HIS A 81 -7.14 24.31 0.73
C HIS A 81 -8.10 24.00 1.87
N SER A 82 -8.94 22.98 1.68
CA SER A 82 -9.89 22.56 2.71
C SER A 82 -9.06 22.23 3.94
N VAL A 83 -9.12 23.11 4.94
CA VAL A 83 -8.52 22.88 6.23
C VAL A 83 -9.27 21.66 6.78
N PHE A 84 -8.63 20.50 6.75
CA PHE A 84 -9.20 19.26 7.24
C PHE A 84 -9.24 19.34 8.76
N ASP A 85 -10.23 20.04 9.30
CA ASP A 85 -10.36 20.28 10.75
C ASP A 85 -11.23 19.22 11.44
N LYS A 86 -11.75 18.22 10.70
CA LYS A 86 -12.75 17.27 11.20
C LYS A 86 -12.57 15.87 10.63
N LEU A 87 -13.04 14.88 11.39
CA LEU A 87 -13.24 13.51 10.90
C LEU A 87 -14.10 13.54 9.63
N THR A 88 -13.63 12.89 8.59
CA THR A 88 -14.37 12.72 7.33
C THR A 88 -14.63 11.23 7.10
N SER A 89 -15.73 10.90 6.43
CA SER A 89 -16.02 9.50 6.09
C SER A 89 -14.92 8.89 5.24
N ALA A 90 -14.63 7.61 5.50
CA ALA A 90 -13.60 6.89 4.76
C ALA A 90 -13.95 6.77 3.26
N PRO A 91 -12.97 6.84 2.34
CA PRO A 91 -13.20 6.61 0.93
C PRO A 91 -13.79 5.21 0.67
N LYS A 92 -14.69 5.11 -0.31
CA LYS A 92 -15.34 3.84 -0.69
C LYS A 92 -14.37 2.81 -1.25
N VAL A 93 -13.41 3.26 -2.07
CA VAL A 93 -12.45 2.38 -2.75
C VAL A 93 -11.23 2.16 -1.85
N LYS A 94 -11.21 1.03 -1.13
CA LYS A 94 -10.18 0.68 -0.15
C LYS A 94 -8.79 0.43 -0.75
N THR A 95 -8.72 0.08 -2.03
CA THR A 95 -7.47 -0.17 -2.76
C THR A 95 -6.83 1.10 -3.33
N SER A 96 -7.49 2.26 -3.22
CA SER A 96 -7.02 3.51 -3.84
C SER A 96 -5.97 4.22 -2.99
N GLN A 97 -5.06 4.98 -3.62
CA GLN A 97 -4.11 5.84 -2.88
C GLN A 97 -4.81 6.94 -2.08
N THR A 98 -6.00 7.37 -2.51
CA THR A 98 -6.86 8.28 -1.75
C THR A 98 -7.21 7.73 -0.38
N TYR A 99 -7.41 6.40 -0.26
CA TYR A 99 -7.65 5.76 1.02
C TYR A 99 -6.43 5.86 1.95
N LEU A 100 -5.23 5.57 1.44
CA LEU A 100 -3.99 5.71 2.22
C LEU A 100 -3.79 7.14 2.69
N HIS A 101 -3.99 8.12 1.81
CA HIS A 101 -3.90 9.54 2.17
C HIS A 101 -4.91 9.91 3.27
N TRP A 102 -6.13 9.37 3.21
CA TRP A 102 -7.11 9.55 4.27
C TRP A 102 -6.61 8.98 5.59
N VAL A 103 -6.11 7.74 5.64
CA VAL A 103 -5.57 7.13 6.87
C VAL A 103 -4.41 7.96 7.44
N ILE A 104 -3.43 8.33 6.60
CA ILE A 104 -2.25 9.10 7.04
C ILE A 104 -2.67 10.48 7.56
N ASN A 105 -3.59 11.16 6.88
CA ASN A 105 -4.06 12.47 7.33
C ASN A 105 -4.77 12.37 8.69
N HIS A 106 -5.59 11.34 8.90
CA HIS A 106 -6.26 11.14 10.18
C HIS A 106 -5.27 10.81 11.31
N LEU A 107 -4.26 9.99 11.01
CA LEU A 107 -3.22 9.60 11.96
C LEU A 107 -2.29 10.75 12.34
N ARG A 108 -1.88 11.57 11.36
CA ARG A 108 -0.84 12.60 11.54
C ARG A 108 -1.37 13.98 11.87
N ARG A 109 -2.63 14.27 11.54
CA ARG A 109 -3.23 15.59 11.70
C ARG A 109 -4.48 15.55 12.56
N ILE A 110 -5.51 14.81 12.13
CA ILE A 110 -6.83 14.86 12.77
C ILE A 110 -6.79 14.38 14.21
N VAL A 111 -6.31 13.16 14.49
CA VAL A 111 -6.26 12.62 15.86
C VAL A 111 -5.33 13.42 16.77
N PRO A 112 -4.13 13.83 16.35
CA PRO A 112 -3.28 14.71 17.17
C PRO A 112 -3.94 16.03 17.57
N GLU A 113 -4.61 16.70 16.63
CA GLU A 113 -5.26 18.02 16.82
C GLU A 113 -6.63 17.93 17.51
N THR A 114 -7.27 16.75 17.50
CA THR A 114 -8.56 16.53 18.15
C THR A 114 -8.40 16.43 19.67
N THR A 115 -9.30 17.11 20.41
CA THR A 115 -9.38 17.01 21.86
C THR A 115 -10.36 15.89 22.25
N PHE A 116 -9.80 14.81 22.81
CA PHE A 116 -10.56 13.67 23.31
C PHE A 116 -10.94 13.87 24.78
N CYS A 117 -12.05 13.27 25.21
CA CYS A 117 -12.50 13.24 26.59
C CYS A 117 -11.52 12.50 27.51
N ASP A 118 -10.82 11.50 26.98
CA ASP A 118 -9.85 10.71 27.70
C ASP A 118 -8.68 10.25 26.80
N ASP A 119 -7.52 10.08 27.43
CA ASP A 119 -6.29 9.65 26.74
C ASP A 119 -6.38 8.23 26.17
N ASN A 120 -7.23 7.38 26.74
CA ASN A 120 -7.39 6.01 26.28
C ASN A 120 -8.13 5.96 24.93
N SER A 121 -9.18 6.76 24.74
CA SER A 121 -9.88 6.93 23.46
C SER A 121 -8.94 7.45 22.36
N LYS A 122 -8.09 8.43 22.70
CA LYS A 122 -7.07 8.92 21.75
C LYS A 122 -6.08 7.82 21.37
N LYS A 123 -5.57 7.05 22.34
CA LYS A 123 -4.67 5.91 22.09
C LYS A 123 -5.32 4.84 21.20
N GLN A 124 -6.57 4.48 21.48
CA GLN A 124 -7.32 3.51 20.67
C GLN A 124 -7.54 4.02 19.23
N ALA A 125 -7.85 5.31 19.05
CA ALA A 125 -7.99 5.89 17.71
C ALA A 125 -6.67 5.82 16.91
N ILE A 126 -5.53 6.12 17.54
CA ILE A 126 -4.21 5.99 16.93
C ILE A 126 -3.94 4.53 16.53
N GLU A 127 -4.13 3.61 17.45
CA GLU A 127 -3.91 2.17 17.23
C GLU A 127 -4.76 1.61 16.08
N ILE A 128 -6.04 2.01 15.99
CA ILE A 128 -6.93 1.62 14.89
C ILE A 128 -6.42 2.19 13.56
N LEU A 129 -6.01 3.46 13.51
CA LEU A 129 -5.47 4.07 12.29
C LEU A 129 -4.15 3.42 11.85
N GLU A 130 -3.29 3.03 12.78
CA GLU A 130 -2.09 2.26 12.49
C GLU A 130 -2.42 0.86 11.95
N THR A 131 -3.47 0.23 12.49
CA THR A 131 -3.99 -1.05 11.98
C THR A 131 -4.53 -0.90 10.55
N LEU A 132 -5.33 0.14 10.29
CA LEU A 132 -5.82 0.48 8.94
C LEU A 132 -4.68 0.69 7.95
N HIS A 133 -3.62 1.40 8.37
CA HIS A 133 -2.44 1.61 7.54
C HIS A 133 -1.77 0.28 7.17
N ASP A 134 -1.59 -0.64 8.12
CA ASP A 134 -0.90 -1.90 7.82
C ASP A 134 -1.73 -2.88 7.01
N VAL A 135 -3.04 -2.92 7.23
CA VAL A 135 -3.94 -3.68 6.36
C VAL A 135 -3.90 -3.11 4.93
N TYR A 136 -3.84 -1.78 4.77
CA TYR A 136 -3.65 -1.17 3.46
C TYR A 136 -2.30 -1.55 2.83
N ARG A 137 -1.19 -1.53 3.59
CA ARG A 137 0.12 -1.97 3.08
C ARG A 137 0.12 -3.45 2.69
N ALA A 138 -0.62 -4.29 3.39
CA ALA A 138 -0.83 -5.68 3.00
C ALA A 138 -1.61 -5.78 1.67
N ILE A 139 -2.61 -4.92 1.45
CA ILE A 139 -3.33 -4.83 0.16
C ILE A 139 -2.39 -4.39 -0.97
N GLU A 140 -1.51 -3.41 -0.74
CA GLU A 140 -0.51 -3.00 -1.74
C GLU A 140 0.43 -4.15 -2.09
N LEU A 141 0.94 -4.88 -1.09
CA LEU A 141 1.76 -6.07 -1.33
C LEU A 141 0.99 -7.15 -2.10
N TYR A 142 -0.28 -7.35 -1.78
CA TYR A 142 -1.13 -8.30 -2.49
C TYR A 142 -1.21 -7.99 -3.99
N GLN A 143 -1.17 -6.72 -4.41
CA GLN A 143 -1.27 -6.37 -5.84
C GLN A 143 -0.08 -6.89 -6.66
N ASP A 144 1.11 -6.90 -6.07
CA ASP A 144 2.34 -7.23 -6.78
C ASP A 144 2.87 -8.65 -6.41
N PHE A 145 2.42 -9.22 -5.28
CA PHE A 145 2.93 -10.47 -4.71
C PHE A 145 1.82 -11.46 -4.31
N SER A 146 2.21 -12.63 -3.82
CA SER A 146 1.30 -13.69 -3.38
C SER A 146 0.54 -13.30 -2.11
N THR A 147 -0.59 -13.97 -1.82
CA THR A 147 -1.33 -13.71 -0.57
C THR A 147 -0.54 -14.15 0.66
N VAL A 148 0.38 -15.11 0.49
CA VAL A 148 1.33 -15.52 1.55
C VAL A 148 2.21 -14.34 1.96
N GLU A 149 2.84 -13.63 1.02
CA GLU A 149 3.72 -12.50 1.36
C GLU A 149 2.94 -11.33 1.95
N SER A 150 1.75 -11.04 1.41
CA SER A 150 0.84 -10.03 1.97
C SER A 150 0.44 -10.36 3.42
N PHE A 151 0.04 -11.61 3.70
CA PHE A 151 -0.36 -12.03 5.04
C PHE A 151 0.82 -12.10 6.00
N LYS A 152 1.99 -12.55 5.54
CA LYS A 152 3.23 -12.58 6.32
C LYS A 152 3.62 -11.20 6.82
N TYR A 153 3.54 -10.17 5.96
CA TYR A 153 3.74 -8.78 6.37
C TYR A 153 2.76 -8.38 7.47
N LEU A 154 1.45 -8.60 7.26
CA LEU A 154 0.43 -8.19 8.21
C LEU A 154 0.61 -8.90 9.57
N LYS A 155 0.90 -10.20 9.55
CA LYS A 155 1.20 -10.99 10.74
C LYS A 155 2.38 -10.43 11.52
N GLN A 156 3.46 -10.03 10.84
CA GLN A 156 4.62 -9.44 11.48
C GLN A 156 4.30 -8.08 12.11
N GLN A 157 3.51 -7.23 11.45
CA GLN A 157 3.11 -5.93 12.01
C GLN A 157 2.22 -6.10 13.25
N MET A 158 1.26 -7.02 13.20
CA MET A 158 0.38 -7.28 14.35
C MET A 158 1.14 -7.89 15.54
N ALA A 159 2.10 -8.78 15.29
CA ALA A 159 2.97 -9.33 16.33
C ALA A 159 3.85 -8.25 16.99
N THR A 160 4.42 -7.34 16.20
CA THR A 160 5.28 -6.25 16.71
C THR A 160 4.53 -5.34 17.68
N ARG A 161 3.21 -5.20 17.49
CA ARG A 161 2.36 -4.32 18.31
C ARG A 161 1.47 -5.05 19.30
N GLU A 162 1.62 -6.36 19.49
CA GLU A 162 0.69 -7.17 20.28
C GLU A 162 0.42 -6.60 21.68
N GLY A 163 1.46 -6.06 22.35
CA GLY A 163 1.34 -5.44 23.67
C GLY A 163 0.59 -4.09 23.72
N PHE A 164 0.38 -3.46 22.57
CA PHE A 164 -0.32 -2.16 22.43
C PHE A 164 -1.73 -2.29 21.86
N LEU A 165 -2.13 -3.48 21.42
CA LEU A 165 -3.45 -3.71 20.85
C LEU A 165 -4.54 -3.63 21.92
N SER A 166 -5.59 -2.87 21.63
CA SER A 166 -6.84 -2.88 22.40
C SER A 166 -7.49 -4.26 22.38
N GLU A 167 -8.42 -4.47 23.31
CA GLU A 167 -9.21 -5.70 23.36
C GLU A 167 -9.99 -5.91 22.06
N PHE A 168 -10.56 -4.83 21.50
CA PHE A 168 -11.23 -4.85 20.20
C PHE A 168 -10.30 -5.36 19.10
N SER A 169 -9.13 -4.75 18.91
CA SER A 169 -8.22 -5.14 17.84
C SER A 169 -7.67 -6.55 18.01
N ARG A 170 -7.43 -7.00 19.26
CA ARG A 170 -7.04 -8.39 19.54
C ARG A 170 -8.12 -9.38 19.13
N HIS A 171 -9.38 -9.08 19.45
CA HIS A 171 -10.51 -9.93 19.08
C HIS A 171 -10.68 -10.01 17.56
N VAL A 172 -10.71 -8.84 16.90
CA VAL A 172 -10.85 -8.72 15.45
C VAL A 172 -9.70 -9.41 14.74
N TRP A 173 -8.45 -9.18 15.18
CA TRP A 173 -7.28 -9.82 14.60
C TRP A 173 -7.36 -11.34 14.70
N LYS A 174 -7.75 -11.89 15.86
CA LYS A 174 -7.89 -13.35 16.03
C LYS A 174 -8.92 -13.95 15.08
N GLU A 175 -10.04 -13.27 14.88
CA GLU A 175 -11.10 -13.72 13.96
C GLU A 175 -10.61 -13.71 12.51
N TYR A 176 -10.04 -12.58 12.06
CA TYR A 176 -9.58 -12.42 10.68
C TYR A 176 -8.32 -13.22 10.39
N TYR A 177 -7.45 -13.45 11.38
CA TYR A 177 -6.24 -14.26 11.24
C TYR A 177 -6.59 -15.65 10.69
N GLY A 178 -7.53 -16.35 11.32
CA GLY A 178 -7.93 -17.70 10.89
C GLY A 178 -8.53 -17.70 9.49
N GLN A 179 -9.35 -16.70 9.16
CA GLN A 179 -9.94 -16.57 7.83
C GLN A 179 -8.87 -16.32 6.75
N LEU A 180 -7.97 -15.38 6.99
CA LEU A 180 -6.89 -15.04 6.05
C LEU A 180 -5.89 -16.19 5.89
N GLU A 181 -5.62 -16.95 6.96
CA GLU A 181 -4.72 -18.10 6.93
C GLU A 181 -5.22 -19.19 5.95
N THR A 182 -6.53 -19.47 5.95
CA THR A 182 -7.13 -20.45 5.02
C THR A 182 -7.18 -20.01 3.56
N LEU A 183 -6.98 -18.71 3.28
CA LEU A 183 -7.07 -18.11 1.95
C LEU A 183 -5.70 -17.86 1.31
N GLN A 184 -4.61 -18.30 1.95
CA GLN A 184 -3.26 -18.16 1.43
C GLN A 184 -3.03 -19.03 0.19
N SER A 185 -2.25 -18.49 -0.74
CA SER A 185 -1.70 -19.16 -1.91
C SER A 185 -0.35 -18.52 -2.23
N SER A 186 0.64 -19.36 -2.55
CA SER A 186 1.95 -18.95 -3.06
C SER A 186 1.87 -18.49 -4.52
N ASP A 187 0.78 -18.79 -5.21
CA ASP A 187 0.64 -18.50 -6.63
C ASP A 187 0.49 -16.99 -6.86
N ASN A 188 1.26 -16.49 -7.82
CA ASN A 188 1.15 -15.14 -8.31
C ASN A 188 1.56 -15.12 -9.79
N VAL A 189 0.64 -14.71 -10.67
CA VAL A 189 0.85 -14.75 -12.12
C VAL A 189 1.97 -13.81 -12.56
N LEU A 190 2.11 -12.64 -11.92
CA LEU A 190 3.16 -11.67 -12.24
C LEU A 190 4.56 -12.26 -11.96
N ILE A 191 4.72 -12.94 -10.83
CA ILE A 191 5.99 -13.59 -10.48
C ILE A 191 6.28 -14.75 -11.44
N SER A 192 5.30 -15.60 -11.73
CA SER A 192 5.48 -16.71 -12.66
C SER A 192 5.87 -16.23 -14.06
N GLU A 193 5.20 -15.20 -14.56
CA GLU A 193 5.49 -14.60 -15.87
C GLU A 193 6.88 -13.94 -15.88
N LEU A 194 7.24 -13.20 -14.83
CA LEU A 194 8.58 -12.62 -14.68
C LEU A 194 9.67 -13.70 -14.70
N VAL A 195 9.49 -14.79 -13.93
CA VAL A 195 10.43 -15.91 -13.92
C VAL A 195 10.54 -16.53 -15.31
N GLN A 196 9.42 -16.73 -16.01
CA GLN A 196 9.42 -17.27 -17.36
C GLN A 196 10.18 -16.37 -18.34
N GLN A 197 10.04 -15.04 -18.24
CA GLN A 197 10.78 -14.08 -19.06
C GLN A 197 12.28 -14.11 -18.77
N LEU A 198 12.68 -14.18 -17.49
CA LEU A 198 14.09 -14.32 -17.12
C LEU A 198 14.70 -15.63 -17.64
N LEU A 199 13.92 -16.71 -17.65
CA LEU A 199 14.37 -18.02 -18.15
C LEU A 199 14.36 -18.12 -19.69
N SER A 200 13.56 -17.31 -20.38
CA SER A 200 13.50 -17.31 -21.86
C SER A 200 14.67 -16.55 -22.49
N CYS A 201 15.31 -15.65 -21.74
CA CYS A 201 16.56 -15.02 -22.15
C CYS A 201 17.68 -16.05 -22.34
N SER A 202 18.13 -16.21 -23.59
CA SER A 202 19.13 -17.21 -24.00
C SER A 202 20.57 -16.72 -23.95
N SER A 203 20.80 -15.43 -23.66
CA SER A 203 22.14 -14.85 -23.57
C SER A 203 22.81 -15.22 -22.24
N LEU A 204 24.02 -15.77 -22.31
CA LEU A 204 24.84 -16.16 -21.15
C LEU A 204 25.24 -14.97 -20.26
N ASP A 205 25.27 -13.75 -20.81
CA ASP A 205 25.65 -12.51 -20.10
C ASP A 205 24.46 -11.53 -19.96
N PHE A 206 23.24 -12.06 -19.88
CA PHE A 206 22.05 -11.24 -19.70
C PHE A 206 22.04 -10.50 -18.35
N ARG A 207 21.68 -9.21 -18.36
CA ARG A 207 21.43 -8.41 -17.16
C ARG A 207 20.06 -7.77 -17.28
N ALA A 208 19.28 -7.86 -16.22
CA ALA A 208 17.97 -7.22 -16.10
C ALA A 208 17.98 -6.17 -15.00
N ILE A 209 17.23 -5.10 -15.22
CA ILE A 209 16.83 -4.16 -14.16
C ILE A 209 15.31 -4.28 -14.05
N ILE A 210 14.82 -4.61 -12.86
CA ILE A 210 13.40 -4.77 -12.58
C ILE A 210 12.96 -3.62 -11.70
N PHE A 211 12.04 -2.80 -12.19
CA PHE A 211 11.46 -1.70 -11.43
C PHE A 211 10.23 -2.17 -10.67
N VAL A 212 10.18 -1.83 -9.38
CA VAL A 212 9.12 -2.22 -8.45
C VAL A 212 8.66 -0.99 -7.69
N ARG A 213 7.37 -0.94 -7.36
CA ARG A 213 6.72 0.28 -6.83
C ARG A 213 7.29 0.74 -5.49
N THR A 214 7.72 -0.19 -4.64
CA THR A 214 8.11 0.10 -3.25
C THR A 214 9.44 -0.55 -2.88
N ARG A 215 10.19 0.07 -1.97
CA ARG A 215 11.43 -0.48 -1.40
C ARG A 215 11.19 -1.87 -0.77
N MET A 216 10.08 -2.02 -0.04
CA MET A 216 9.68 -3.31 0.55
C MET A 216 9.40 -4.37 -0.53
N GLY A 217 8.67 -4.01 -1.59
CA GLY A 217 8.42 -4.90 -2.71
C GLY A 217 9.71 -5.35 -3.38
N ALA A 218 10.68 -4.46 -3.56
CA ALA A 218 11.98 -4.81 -4.12
C ALA A 218 12.76 -5.80 -3.23
N SER A 219 12.72 -5.62 -1.91
CA SER A 219 13.31 -6.57 -0.96
C SER A 219 12.65 -7.95 -1.03
N ILE A 220 11.32 -8.00 -1.10
CA ILE A 220 10.56 -9.26 -1.19
C ILE A 220 10.87 -9.96 -2.53
N LEU A 221 10.81 -9.22 -3.63
CA LEU A 221 11.10 -9.76 -4.96
C LEU A 221 12.53 -10.33 -5.03
N THR A 222 13.50 -9.62 -4.47
CA THR A 222 14.89 -10.10 -4.40
C THR A 222 14.98 -11.44 -3.66
N SER A 223 14.28 -11.58 -2.53
CA SER A 223 14.21 -12.85 -1.79
C SER A 223 13.55 -13.95 -2.61
N ILE A 224 12.46 -13.65 -3.33
CA ILE A 224 11.76 -14.62 -4.18
C ILE A 224 12.68 -15.10 -5.29
N LEU A 225 13.30 -14.20 -6.05
CA LEU A 225 14.15 -14.55 -7.18
C LEU A 225 15.39 -15.36 -6.76
N ASN A 226 16.01 -15.00 -5.63
CA ASN A 226 17.18 -15.73 -5.08
C ASN A 226 16.81 -17.07 -4.41
N SER A 227 15.53 -17.37 -4.23
CA SER A 227 15.06 -18.66 -3.69
C SER A 227 14.39 -19.55 -4.74
N HIS A 228 14.15 -19.02 -5.95
CA HIS A 228 13.46 -19.75 -7.01
C HIS A 228 14.36 -20.87 -7.59
N PRO A 229 13.96 -22.14 -7.54
CA PRO A 229 14.81 -23.28 -7.94
C PRO A 229 15.36 -23.16 -9.37
N ASP A 230 14.51 -22.80 -10.33
CA ASP A 230 14.91 -22.71 -11.74
C ASP A 230 15.91 -21.57 -12.00
N LEU A 231 15.75 -20.43 -11.32
CA LEU A 231 16.68 -19.30 -11.45
C LEU A 231 18.02 -19.62 -10.81
N MET A 232 17.99 -20.24 -9.63
CA MET A 232 19.18 -20.71 -8.92
C MET A 232 19.97 -21.73 -9.75
N SER A 233 19.28 -22.65 -10.44
CA SER A 233 19.92 -23.65 -11.32
C SER A 233 20.70 -23.02 -12.47
N ARG A 234 20.33 -21.81 -12.90
CA ARG A 234 21.00 -21.03 -13.94
C ARG A 234 21.96 -19.97 -13.40
N ASN A 235 22.25 -19.98 -12.10
CA ASN A 235 23.13 -19.02 -11.42
C ASN A 235 22.66 -17.56 -11.54
N TYR A 236 21.35 -17.32 -11.66
CA TYR A 236 20.82 -15.97 -11.52
C TYR A 236 21.03 -15.46 -10.09
N LYS A 237 21.46 -14.21 -9.98
CA LYS A 237 21.56 -13.48 -8.70
C LYS A 237 20.82 -12.17 -8.82
N ALA A 238 19.87 -11.95 -7.91
CA ALA A 238 19.17 -10.69 -7.77
C ALA A 238 19.78 -9.89 -6.62
N GLU A 239 19.99 -8.60 -6.86
CA GLU A 239 20.41 -7.64 -5.84
C GLU A 239 19.40 -6.49 -5.78
N PHE A 240 19.14 -6.02 -4.55
CA PHE A 240 18.27 -4.88 -4.32
C PHE A 240 19.10 -3.59 -4.34
N ILE A 241 18.68 -2.64 -5.18
CA ILE A 241 19.26 -1.30 -5.25
C ILE A 241 18.14 -0.30 -4.94
N SER A 242 18.34 0.53 -3.92
CA SER A 242 17.51 1.72 -3.67
C SER A 242 18.37 2.90 -3.29
N ASP A 243 17.98 4.09 -3.75
CA ASP A 243 18.52 5.34 -3.21
C ASP A 243 18.23 5.41 -1.70
N ILE A 244 19.24 5.80 -0.91
CA ILE A 244 19.21 5.90 0.56
C ILE A 244 18.14 6.94 0.97
#